data_AF-A0A7J6G390-F1
#
_entry.id   AF-A0A7J6G390-F1
#
_cell.length_a   1.000
_cell.length_b   1.000
_cell.length_c   1.000
_cell.angle_alpha   90.00
_cell.angle_beta   90.00
_cell.angle_gamma   90.00
#
_symmetry.space_group_name_H-M   'P 1'
#
loop_
_entity.id
_entity.type
_entity.pdbx_description
1 polymer ?
#
loop_
_entity_poly.entity_id
_entity_poly.type
_entity_poly.pdbx_seq_one_letter_code
_entity_poly.pdbx_strand_id
1 'polypeptide(L)'
;MRTLSSGGLSRDNHIILSIPLSSSMCEDVWYWKKKASGFYSVKSSYQYLQYLRGDLNVQLEYDLWKQLWKLKVPSKVIYFAWCALSRCLTTRTQSR
;
A
#
# COMPACT_ATOMS: atom_id res chain seq x y z
N MET A 1 9.87 -34.21 25.71
CA MET A 1 9.08 -34.29 24.47
C MET A 1 7.75 -33.58 24.69
N ARG A 2 7.54 -32.39 24.12
CA ARG A 2 6.25 -31.66 24.21
C ARG A 2 5.47 -31.92 22.94
N THR A 3 4.31 -32.55 23.05
CA THR A 3 3.34 -32.67 21.95
C THR A 3 2.65 -31.32 21.78
N LEU A 4 2.87 -30.67 20.63
CA LEU A 4 2.16 -29.45 20.29
C LEU A 4 0.70 -29.80 19.99
N SER A 5 -0.18 -29.16 20.74
CA SER A 5 -1.62 -29.29 20.72
C SER A 5 -2.20 -29.01 19.32
N SER A 6 -2.68 -30.08 18.67
CA SER A 6 -3.55 -30.04 17.48
C SER A 6 -4.98 -29.63 17.86
N GLY A 7 -5.13 -28.53 18.59
CA GLY A 7 -6.41 -28.11 19.17
C GLY A 7 -7.12 -26.99 18.41
N GLY A 8 -6.42 -26.28 17.52
CA GLY A 8 -6.94 -25.10 16.83
C GLY A 8 -7.61 -25.38 15.49
N LEU A 9 -7.21 -26.43 14.78
CA LEU A 9 -7.66 -26.68 13.40
C LEU A 9 -9.04 -27.35 13.32
N SER A 10 -9.45 -28.06 14.37
CA SER A 10 -10.63 -28.92 14.37
C SER A 10 -11.95 -28.16 14.39
N ARG A 11 -11.98 -26.96 14.99
CA ARG A 11 -13.20 -26.15 15.13
C ARG A 11 -13.68 -25.61 13.79
N ASP A 12 -12.75 -25.14 12.96
CA ASP A 12 -13.09 -24.50 11.69
C ASP A 12 -13.27 -25.51 10.55
N ASN A 13 -12.75 -26.73 10.69
CA ASN A 13 -12.86 -27.78 9.67
C ASN A 13 -14.31 -28.04 9.23
N HIS A 14 -15.24 -28.22 10.19
CA HIS A 14 -16.63 -28.51 9.84
C HIS A 14 -17.32 -27.30 9.17
N ILE A 15 -16.93 -26.08 9.54
CA ILE A 15 -17.48 -24.85 8.97
C ILE A 15 -16.98 -24.69 7.53
N ILE A 16 -15.68 -24.88 7.30
CA ILE A 16 -15.06 -24.79 5.97
C ILE A 16 -15.65 -25.84 5.02
N LEU A 17 -15.83 -27.08 5.49
CA LEU A 17 -16.41 -28.17 4.69
C LEU A 17 -17.91 -27.97 4.39
N SER A 18 -18.63 -27.14 5.16
CA SER A 18 -20.04 -26.85 4.94
C SER A 18 -20.29 -25.78 3.85
N ILE A 19 -19.24 -25.08 3.40
CA ILE A 19 -19.35 -24.09 2.34
C ILE A 19 -19.62 -24.84 1.02
N PRO A 20 -20.76 -24.60 0.35
CA PRO A 20 -21.05 -25.26 -0.92
C PRO A 20 -20.00 -24.83 -1.95
N LEU A 21 -19.15 -25.78 -2.34
CA LEU A 21 -18.22 -25.56 -3.44
C LEU A 21 -19.02 -25.39 -4.72
N SER A 22 -18.66 -24.40 -5.54
CA SER A 22 -19.32 -24.18 -6.82
C SER A 22 -19.24 -25.46 -7.66
N SER A 23 -20.39 -25.98 -8.10
CA SER A 23 -20.46 -27.14 -8.98
C SER A 23 -20.01 -26.82 -10.42
N SER A 24 -19.82 -25.53 -10.73
CA SER A 24 -19.22 -25.11 -11.99
C SER A 24 -17.72 -25.41 -11.95
N MET A 25 -17.27 -26.35 -12.77
CA MET A 25 -15.84 -26.53 -13.08
C MET A 25 -15.38 -25.40 -14.00
N CYS A 26 -15.47 -24.16 -13.54
CA CYS A 26 -14.89 -23.02 -14.21
C CYS A 26 -13.47 -22.86 -13.67
N GLU A 27 -12.48 -22.83 -14.56
CA GLU A 27 -11.11 -22.55 -14.15
C GLU A 27 -11.04 -21.18 -13.47
N ASP A 28 -10.33 -21.10 -12.34
CA ASP A 28 -10.11 -19.82 -11.66
C ASP A 28 -9.35 -18.88 -12.59
N VAL A 29 -10.01 -17.80 -13.02
CA VAL A 29 -9.39 -16.78 -13.87
C VAL A 29 -8.94 -15.60 -13.02
N TRP A 30 -7.72 -15.14 -13.26
CA TRP A 30 -7.22 -13.89 -12.69
C TRP A 30 -8.06 -12.72 -13.19
N TYR A 31 -8.85 -12.12 -12.30
CA TYR A 31 -9.72 -11.00 -12.62
C TYR A 31 -9.21 -9.68 -12.03
N TRP A 32 -8.95 -8.69 -12.88
CA TRP A 32 -8.63 -7.32 -12.47
C TRP A 32 -9.64 -6.31 -13.01
N LYS A 33 -10.58 -5.88 -12.16
CA LYS A 33 -11.69 -4.97 -12.51
C LYS A 33 -11.27 -3.60 -13.06
N LYS A 34 -10.04 -3.18 -12.79
CA LYS A 34 -9.60 -1.78 -12.99
C LYS A 34 -8.88 -1.55 -14.32
N LYS A 35 -8.65 -2.60 -15.12
CA LYS A 35 -8.11 -2.47 -16.48
C LYS A 35 -9.07 -3.17 -17.44
N ALA A 36 -9.43 -2.50 -18.54
CA ALA A 36 -10.32 -3.05 -19.57
C ALA A 36 -9.81 -4.38 -20.16
N SER A 37 -8.50 -4.63 -20.09
CA SER A 37 -7.88 -5.88 -20.54
C SER A 37 -7.99 -7.03 -19.52
N GLY A 38 -8.54 -6.81 -18.32
CA GLY A 38 -8.70 -7.84 -17.28
C GLY A 38 -7.41 -8.33 -16.61
N PHE A 39 -6.24 -8.10 -17.20
CA PHE A 39 -4.94 -8.47 -16.63
C PHE A 39 -4.45 -7.53 -15.55
N TYR A 40 -4.00 -8.10 -14.43
CA TYR A 40 -3.29 -7.40 -13.38
C TYR A 40 -1.92 -6.93 -13.87
N SER A 41 -1.56 -5.69 -13.55
CA SER A 41 -0.20 -5.19 -13.69
C SER A 41 0.08 -4.22 -12.56
N VAL A 42 1.26 -4.36 -11.93
CA VAL A 42 1.74 -3.47 -10.86
C VAL A 42 1.62 -2.01 -11.27
N LYS A 43 1.95 -1.68 -12.52
CA LYS A 43 1.83 -0.32 -13.06
C LYS A 43 0.40 0.20 -13.00
N SER A 44 -0.57 -0.59 -13.46
CA SER A 44 -1.99 -0.19 -13.46
C SER A 44 -2.57 -0.06 -12.05
N SER A 45 -2.14 -0.92 -11.13
CA SER A 45 -2.55 -0.88 -9.73
C SER A 45 -2.00 0.38 -9.04
N TYR A 46 -0.74 0.69 -9.27
CA TYR A 46 -0.11 1.88 -8.72
C TYR A 46 -0.68 3.18 -9.30
N GLN A 47 -0.99 3.21 -10.59
CA GLN A 47 -1.71 4.34 -11.21
C GLN A 47 -3.10 4.53 -10.61
N TYR A 48 -3.86 3.45 -10.40
CA TYR A 48 -5.17 3.52 -9.76
C TYR A 48 -5.09 4.03 -8.31
N LEU A 49 -4.10 3.56 -7.54
CA LEU A 49 -3.88 4.03 -6.17
C LEU A 49 -3.47 5.50 -6.11
N GLN A 50 -2.66 5.97 -7.06
CA GLN A 50 -2.30 7.39 -7.18
C GLN A 50 -3.52 8.25 -7.53
N TYR A 51 -4.33 7.82 -8.50
CA TYR A 51 -5.58 8.50 -8.86
C TYR A 51 -6.51 8.64 -7.65
N LEU A 52 -6.69 7.57 -6.87
CA LEU A 52 -7.51 7.60 -5.65
C LEU A 52 -6.96 8.54 -4.57
N ARG A 53 -5.65 8.76 -4.50
CA ARG A 53 -5.03 9.66 -3.52
C ARG A 53 -5.10 11.14 -3.92
N GLY A 54 -5.57 11.47 -5.12
CA GLY A 54 -5.59 12.83 -5.64
C GLY A 54 -4.24 13.20 -6.25
N ASP A 55 -4.16 13.07 -7.56
CA ASP A 55 -2.96 13.18 -8.42
C ASP A 55 -2.17 14.51 -8.30
N LEU A 56 -2.77 15.54 -7.68
CA LEU A 56 -2.18 16.87 -7.55
C LEU A 56 -0.90 16.89 -6.69
N ASN A 57 -0.75 15.96 -5.75
CA ASN A 57 0.37 16.01 -4.82
C ASN A 57 1.68 15.47 -5.43
N VAL A 58 1.62 14.46 -6.30
CA VAL A 58 2.83 13.75 -6.78
C VAL A 58 3.63 14.60 -7.78
N GLN A 59 2.94 15.26 -8.72
CA GLN A 59 3.60 16.16 -9.67
C GLN A 59 4.21 17.37 -8.97
N LEU A 60 3.46 17.96 -8.02
CA LEU A 60 3.95 19.08 -7.22
C LEU A 60 5.16 18.69 -6.38
N GLU A 61 5.12 17.55 -5.67
CA GLU A 61 6.26 17.04 -4.91
C GLU A 61 7.48 16.81 -5.81
N TYR A 62 7.29 16.22 -6.99
CA TYR A 62 8.38 15.98 -7.92
C TYR A 62 9.04 17.29 -8.39
N ASP A 63 8.24 18.28 -8.78
CA ASP A 63 8.76 19.58 -9.22
C ASP A 63 9.43 20.35 -8.08
N LEU A 64 8.86 20.32 -6.88
CA LEU A 64 9.47 20.91 -5.67
C LEU A 64 10.83 20.27 -5.37
N TRP A 65 10.92 18.94 -5.39
CA TRP A 65 12.20 18.24 -5.17
C TRP A 65 13.21 18.58 -6.28
N LYS A 66 12.78 18.59 -7.54
CA LYS A 66 13.64 18.95 -8.67
C LYS A 66 14.19 20.37 -8.56
N GLN A 67 13.39 21.33 -8.10
CA GLN A 67 13.86 22.68 -7.82
C GLN A 67 14.82 22.69 -6.62
N LEU A 68 14.49 22.01 -5.53
CA LEU A 68 15.33 21.98 -4.33
C LEU A 68 16.73 21.40 -4.60
N TRP A 69 16.84 20.34 -5.40
CA TRP A 69 18.12 19.76 -5.80
C TRP A 69 18.92 20.63 -6.79
N LYS A 70 18.25 21.50 -7.55
CA LYS A 70 18.90 22.48 -8.43
C LYS A 70 19.44 23.68 -7.67
N LEU A 71 18.81 24.04 -6.55
CA LEU A 71 19.31 25.10 -5.68
C LEU A 71 20.61 24.62 -5.02
N LYS A 72 21.67 25.43 -5.11
CA LYS A 72 23.00 25.14 -4.55
C LYS A 72 23.02 25.35 -3.04
N VAL A 73 22.13 24.65 -2.35
CA VAL A 73 21.89 24.79 -0.91
C VAL A 73 22.69 23.71 -0.18
N PRO A 74 23.25 23.99 1.01
CA PRO A 74 23.95 22.99 1.80
C PRO A 74 23.08 21.76 2.07
N SER A 75 23.66 20.56 1.99
CA SER A 75 22.96 19.28 2.14
C SER A 75 22.15 19.16 3.45
N LYS A 76 22.56 19.89 4.50
CA LYS A 76 21.83 19.99 5.78
C LYS A 76 20.41 20.53 5.61
N VAL A 77 20.21 21.52 4.73
CA VAL A 77 18.89 22.14 4.51
C VAL A 77 17.99 21.23 3.69
N ILE A 78 18.56 20.50 2.72
CA ILE A 78 17.82 19.50 1.94
C ILE A 78 17.31 18.39 2.85
N TYR A 79 18.16 17.91 3.76
CA TYR A 79 17.76 16.93 4.78
C TYR A 79 16.65 17.47 5.69
N PHE A 80 16.78 18.72 6.17
CA PHE A 80 15.74 19.35 6.98
C PHE A 80 14.41 19.50 6.22
N ALA A 81 14.45 19.95 4.97
CA ALA A 81 13.28 20.06 4.11
C ALA A 81 12.62 18.70 3.87
N TRP A 82 13.42 17.65 3.65
CA TRP A 82 12.95 16.27 3.57
C TRP A 82 12.22 15.84 4.83
N CYS A 83 12.79 16.07 6.00
CA CYS A 83 12.15 15.76 7.28
C CYS A 83 10.85 16.55 7.50
N ALA A 84 10.84 17.84 7.16
CA ALA A 84 9.68 18.72 7.32
C ALA A 84 8.52 18.32 6.38
N LEU A 85 8.81 18.05 5.10
CA LEU A 85 7.81 17.68 4.10
C LEU A 85 7.31 16.23 4.30
N SER A 86 8.18 15.32 4.75
CA SER A 86 7.82 13.92 5.04
C SER A 86 7.04 13.73 6.35
N ARG A 87 6.43 14.80 6.89
CA ARG A 87 5.63 14.83 8.12
C ARG A 87 6.35 14.32 9.37
N CYS A 88 7.67 14.50 9.48
CA CYS A 88 8.39 14.35 10.74
C CYS A 88 8.40 15.68 11.53
N LEU A 89 7.26 16.37 11.56
CA LEU A 89 7.05 17.40 12.57
C LEU A 89 6.57 16.65 13.81
N THR A 90 7.50 16.30 14.70
CA THR A 90 7.09 16.00 16.07
C THR A 90 6.40 17.26 16.57
N THR A 91 5.07 17.23 16.60
CA THR A 91 4.28 18.26 17.24
C THR A 91 4.68 18.21 18.71
N ARG A 92 5.69 19.00 19.07
CA ARG A 92 6.08 19.21 20.45
C ARG A 92 5.00 20.09 21.07
N THR A 93 3.81 19.51 21.24
CA THR A 93 2.83 19.97 22.22
C THR A 93 3.46 19.71 23.57
N GLN A 94 4.17 20.71 24.08
CA GLN A 94 4.62 20.75 25.45
C GLN A 94 3.37 20.87 26.33
N SER A 95 2.82 19.73 26.74
CA SER A 95 1.89 19.70 27.88
C SER A 95 2.68 20.10 29.11
N ARG A 96 2.21 21.17 29.76
CA ARG A 96 2.57 21.51 31.13
C ARG A 96 2.12 20.42 32.09
#